data_AF-A0A3C1KK65-F1
#
_entry.id   AF-A0A3C1KK65-F1
#
_cell.length_a   1.000
_cell.length_b   1.000
_cell.length_c   1.000
_cell.angle_alpha   90.00
_cell.angle_beta   90.00
_cell.angle_gamma   90.00
#
_symmetry.space_group_name_H-M   'P 1'
#
loop_
_entity.id
_entity.type
_entity.pdbx_description
1 polymer ?
#
loop_
_entity_poly.entity_id
_entity_poly.type
_entity_poly.pdbx_seq_one_letter_code
_entity_poly.pdbx_strand_id
1 'polypeptide(L)'
;MHRDDDEHRLLEACRLARVARDRPGRDLPDWAHDPDCFAAGLDIALILAELHVGTDCLIAGILYRAVREERLTLDEVEQGFGGGVSHLLSGVLRMAAISDLQTQIDSPVLGQQHGQKDNIRKMLVALVDDFRVALIKLAERTCAIRAVKNDEERRWSIAREVFDVYAPLAHRLGIGHLKWELEDL
;
A
#
# COMPACT_ATOMS: atom_id res chain seq x y z
N MET A 1 -17.21 -23.92 7.23
CA MET A 1 -15.98 -24.11 8.02
C MET A 1 -14.88 -23.13 7.63
N HIS A 2 -14.48 -23.01 6.34
CA HIS A 2 -13.44 -22.02 5.95
C HIS A 2 -13.90 -20.55 6.09
N ARG A 3 -15.17 -20.27 5.78
CA ARG A 3 -15.71 -18.91 5.76
C ARG A 3 -15.83 -18.25 7.15
N ASP A 4 -16.14 -19.05 8.18
CA ASP A 4 -16.22 -18.57 9.57
C ASP A 4 -14.83 -18.27 10.16
N ASP A 5 -13.82 -19.01 9.71
CA ASP A 5 -12.41 -18.80 10.07
C ASP A 5 -11.85 -17.52 9.42
N ASP A 6 -12.17 -17.28 8.15
CA ASP A 6 -11.81 -16.04 7.45
C ASP A 6 -12.42 -14.79 8.10
N GLU A 7 -13.70 -14.85 8.47
CA GLU A 7 -14.39 -13.74 9.15
C GLU A 7 -13.74 -13.44 10.51
N HIS A 8 -13.42 -14.48 11.29
CA HIS A 8 -12.73 -14.34 12.56
C HIS A 8 -11.35 -13.69 12.39
N ARG A 9 -10.56 -14.13 11.39
CA ARG A 9 -9.24 -13.55 11.11
C ARG A 9 -9.33 -12.08 10.72
N LEU A 10 -10.31 -11.68 9.90
CA LEU A 10 -10.54 -10.28 9.53
C LEU A 10 -10.93 -9.42 10.74
N LEU A 11 -11.82 -9.91 11.59
CA LEU A 11 -12.20 -9.21 12.81
C LEU A 11 -11.02 -9.00 13.75
N GLU A 12 -10.14 -9.99 13.88
CA GLU A 12 -8.93 -9.83 14.69
C GLU A 12 -7.91 -8.87 14.07
N ALA A 13 -7.77 -8.84 12.75
CA ALA A 13 -6.95 -7.84 12.08
C ALA A 13 -7.46 -6.43 12.39
N CYS A 14 -8.77 -6.20 12.29
CA CYS A 14 -9.39 -4.92 12.63
C CYS A 14 -9.17 -4.55 14.10
N ARG A 15 -9.34 -5.50 15.04
CA ARG A 15 -9.08 -5.27 16.46
C ARG A 15 -7.63 -4.90 16.72
N LEU A 16 -6.69 -5.63 16.12
CA LEU A 16 -5.27 -5.36 16.28
C LEU A 16 -4.88 -3.99 15.73
N ALA A 17 -5.33 -3.64 14.53
CA ALA A 17 -5.08 -2.32 13.93
C ALA A 17 -5.65 -1.18 14.79
N ARG A 18 -6.85 -1.36 15.34
CA ARG A 18 -7.46 -0.38 16.25
C ARG A 18 -6.66 -0.20 17.54
N VAL A 19 -6.13 -1.29 18.11
CA VAL A 19 -5.25 -1.21 19.30
C VAL A 19 -3.90 -0.59 18.93
N ALA A 20 -3.37 -0.89 17.74
CA ALA A 20 -2.11 -0.36 17.26
C ALA A 20 -2.10 1.16 17.09
N ARG A 21 -3.25 1.76 16.76
CA ARG A 21 -3.41 3.22 16.67
C ARG A 21 -2.92 3.96 17.91
N ASP A 22 -3.12 3.38 19.09
CA ASP A 22 -2.77 4.01 20.36
C ASP A 22 -1.34 3.64 20.83
N ARG A 23 -0.60 2.84 20.04
CA ARG A 23 0.79 2.46 20.33
C ARG A 23 1.77 3.53 19.85
N PRO A 24 2.95 3.66 20.49
CA PRO A 24 4.00 4.52 19.98
C PRO A 24 4.46 4.05 18.59
N GLY A 25 4.76 5.00 17.72
CA GLY A 25 5.23 4.76 16.36
C GLY A 25 5.72 6.05 15.72
N ARG A 26 5.82 6.06 14.39
CA ARG A 26 6.18 7.22 13.58
C ARG A 26 4.97 7.75 12.84
N ASP A 27 4.63 9.01 13.09
CA ASP A 27 3.66 9.70 12.25
C ASP A 27 4.32 10.01 10.90
N LEU A 28 3.75 9.49 9.82
CA LEU A 28 4.26 9.68 8.47
C LEU A 28 3.59 10.93 7.85
N PRO A 29 4.35 11.97 7.46
CA PRO A 29 3.79 13.20 6.90
C PRO A 29 3.52 13.07 5.39
N ASP A 30 2.97 11.94 4.94
CA ASP A 30 2.94 11.58 3.52
C ASP A 30 1.65 12.02 2.81
N TRP A 31 0.47 11.71 3.35
CA TRP A 31 -0.81 12.11 2.72
C TRP A 31 -2.03 12.06 3.66
N ALA A 32 -1.93 11.43 4.83
CA ALA A 32 -3.04 11.37 5.77
C ALA A 32 -3.09 12.67 6.58
N HIS A 33 -4.19 13.42 6.46
CA HIS A 33 -4.44 14.60 7.32
C HIS A 33 -4.67 14.23 8.79
N ASP A 34 -4.96 12.96 9.06
CA ASP A 34 -5.13 12.37 10.39
C ASP A 34 -4.31 11.07 10.46
N PRO A 35 -3.33 10.92 11.39
CA PRO A 35 -2.43 9.76 11.46
C PRO A 35 -3.10 8.49 12.04
N ASP A 36 -4.38 8.26 11.75
CA ASP A 36 -5.11 7.07 12.18
C ASP A 36 -4.81 5.88 11.25
N CYS A 37 -3.93 4.98 11.72
CA CYS A 37 -3.58 3.78 10.96
C CYS A 37 -4.74 2.81 10.78
N PHE A 38 -5.72 2.82 11.69
CA PHE A 38 -6.87 1.94 11.61
C PHE A 38 -7.83 2.43 10.52
N ALA A 39 -8.17 3.71 10.51
CA ALA A 39 -9.02 4.29 9.46
C ALA A 39 -8.38 4.09 8.07
N ALA A 40 -7.10 4.42 7.93
CA ALA A 40 -6.37 4.22 6.68
C ALA A 40 -6.32 2.75 6.25
N GLY A 41 -6.13 1.82 7.19
CA GLY A 41 -6.15 0.38 6.92
C GLY A 41 -7.51 -0.11 6.40
N LEU A 42 -8.62 0.41 6.94
CA LEU A 42 -9.97 0.08 6.48
C LEU A 42 -10.24 0.61 5.07
N ASP A 43 -9.81 1.83 4.76
CA ASP A 43 -9.97 2.39 3.41
C ASP A 43 -9.20 1.58 2.36
N ILE A 44 -7.98 1.15 2.68
CA ILE A 44 -7.18 0.26 1.84
C ILE A 44 -7.90 -1.08 1.65
N ALA A 45 -8.40 -1.67 2.74
CA ALA A 45 -9.10 -2.94 2.70
C ALA A 45 -10.39 -2.88 1.86
N LEU A 46 -11.09 -1.74 1.88
CA LEU A 46 -12.30 -1.53 1.07
C LEU A 46 -11.98 -1.58 -0.43
N ILE A 47 -10.93 -0.87 -0.86
CA ILE A 47 -10.48 -0.92 -2.26
C ILE A 47 -10.05 -2.34 -2.64
N LEU A 48 -9.29 -3.02 -1.76
CA LEU A 48 -8.87 -4.40 -2.01
C LEU A 48 -10.06 -5.37 -2.11
N ALA A 49 -11.12 -5.17 -1.31
CA ALA A 49 -12.33 -5.98 -1.37
C ALA A 49 -13.08 -5.81 -2.70
N GLU A 50 -13.12 -4.60 -3.27
CA GLU A 50 -13.68 -4.35 -4.61
C GLU A 50 -12.89 -5.10 -5.70
N LEU A 51 -11.59 -5.30 -5.48
CA LEU A 51 -10.72 -6.09 -6.37
C LEU A 51 -10.85 -7.61 -6.16
N HIS A 52 -11.75 -8.05 -5.27
CA HIS A 52 -12.04 -9.47 -4.98
C HIS A 52 -10.78 -10.27 -4.61
N VAL A 53 -9.86 -9.66 -3.86
CA VAL A 53 -8.65 -10.35 -3.38
C VAL A 53 -8.97 -11.30 -2.21
N GLY A 54 -8.08 -12.27 -1.97
CA GLY A 54 -8.23 -13.24 -0.87
C GLY A 54 -8.00 -12.63 0.53
N THR A 55 -8.45 -13.34 1.57
CA THR A 55 -8.43 -12.93 2.98
C THR A 55 -7.06 -12.41 3.44
N ASP A 56 -5.96 -13.11 3.13
CA ASP A 56 -4.62 -12.70 3.55
C ASP A 56 -4.22 -11.31 3.01
N CYS A 57 -4.66 -10.98 1.78
CA CYS A 57 -4.40 -9.68 1.18
C CYS A 57 -5.23 -8.58 1.85
N LEU A 58 -6.49 -8.87 2.19
CA LEU A 58 -7.34 -7.94 2.97
C LEU A 58 -6.74 -7.68 4.36
N ILE A 59 -6.32 -8.73 5.07
CA ILE A 59 -5.65 -8.61 6.37
C ILE A 59 -4.38 -7.77 6.24
N ALA A 60 -3.54 -8.03 5.23
CA ALA A 60 -2.36 -7.22 4.98
C ALA A 60 -2.71 -5.75 4.71
N GLY A 61 -3.76 -5.47 3.95
CA GLY A 61 -4.26 -4.10 3.74
C GLY A 61 -4.67 -3.40 5.05
N ILE A 62 -5.43 -4.08 5.90
CA ILE A 62 -5.86 -3.57 7.22
C ILE A 62 -4.65 -3.22 8.10
N LEU A 63 -3.62 -4.07 8.12
CA LEU A 63 -2.47 -3.94 9.02
C LEU A 63 -1.34 -3.08 8.46
N TYR A 64 -1.33 -2.83 7.15
CA TYR A 64 -0.19 -2.21 6.45
C TYR A 64 0.23 -0.89 7.06
N ARG A 65 -0.73 0.02 7.32
CA ARG A 65 -0.39 1.35 7.83
C ARG A 65 0.23 1.27 9.24
N ALA A 66 -0.34 0.44 10.11
CA ALA A 66 0.19 0.23 11.46
C ALA A 66 1.62 -0.33 11.45
N VAL A 67 1.95 -1.23 10.51
CA VAL A 67 3.32 -1.74 10.35
C VAL A 67 4.25 -0.68 9.75
N ARG A 68 3.80 0.07 8.74
CA ARG A 68 4.60 1.13 8.09
C ARG A 68 4.98 2.25 9.06
N GLU A 69 4.11 2.54 10.01
CA GLU A 69 4.33 3.52 11.07
C GLU A 69 5.05 2.93 12.29
N GLU A 70 5.57 1.71 12.20
CA GLU A 70 6.30 1.03 13.29
C GLU A 70 5.47 0.83 14.58
N ARG A 71 4.13 0.88 14.49
CA ARG A 71 3.20 0.60 15.60
C ARG A 71 2.95 -0.90 15.79
N LEU A 72 3.19 -1.69 14.73
CA LEU A 72 3.20 -3.15 14.72
C LEU A 72 4.49 -3.68 14.08
N THR A 73 4.98 -4.81 14.58
CA THR A 73 6.12 -5.52 14.00
C THR A 73 5.67 -6.62 13.05
N LEU A 74 6.53 -6.98 12.08
CA LEU A 74 6.25 -8.12 11.19
C LEU A 74 6.16 -9.44 11.97
N ASP A 75 6.95 -9.60 13.04
CA ASP A 75 6.93 -10.78 13.90
C ASP A 75 5.58 -10.97 14.60
N GLU A 76 4.98 -9.89 15.13
CA GLU A 76 3.64 -9.92 15.71
C GLU A 76 2.59 -10.33 14.67
N VAL A 77 2.71 -9.82 13.44
CA VAL A 77 1.79 -10.19 12.36
C VAL A 77 1.98 -11.65 11.95
N GLU A 78 3.20 -12.14 11.87
CA GLU A 78 3.47 -13.55 11.53
C GLU A 78 2.92 -14.50 12.58
N GLN A 79 3.06 -14.16 13.87
CA GLN A 79 2.50 -14.93 14.97
C GLN A 79 0.96 -14.91 14.98
N GLY A 80 0.35 -13.76 14.65
CA GLY A 80 -1.11 -13.60 14.68
C GLY A 80 -1.85 -14.11 13.44
N PHE A 81 -1.26 -13.97 12.26
CA PHE A 81 -1.94 -14.17 10.97
C PHE A 81 -1.19 -15.07 9.99
N GLY A 82 0.04 -15.47 10.32
CA GLY A 82 0.87 -16.40 9.55
C GLY A 82 1.84 -15.73 8.57
N GLY A 83 2.77 -16.55 8.07
CA GLY A 83 3.84 -16.09 7.17
C GLY A 83 3.35 -15.52 5.83
N GLY A 84 2.17 -15.91 5.35
CA GLY A 84 1.58 -15.36 4.13
C GLY A 84 1.30 -13.86 4.24
N VAL A 85 0.64 -13.44 5.32
CA VAL A 85 0.34 -12.02 5.59
C VAL A 85 1.63 -11.24 5.87
N SER A 86 2.53 -11.79 6.68
CA SER A 86 3.84 -11.17 6.98
C SER A 86 4.68 -10.95 5.71
N HIS A 87 4.68 -11.92 4.79
CA HIS A 87 5.38 -11.81 3.51
C HIS A 87 4.82 -10.68 2.63
N LEU A 88 3.49 -10.57 2.54
CA LEU A 88 2.83 -9.49 1.82
C LEU A 88 3.23 -8.12 2.37
N LEU A 89 3.18 -7.97 3.71
CA LEU A 89 3.56 -6.74 4.40
C LEU A 89 5.03 -6.38 4.18
N SER A 90 5.93 -7.36 4.31
CA SER A 90 7.35 -7.18 4.01
C SER A 90 7.58 -6.71 2.56
N GLY A 91 6.86 -7.31 1.61
CA GLY A 91 6.91 -6.93 0.20
C GLY A 91 6.51 -5.47 -0.03
N VAL A 92 5.38 -5.04 0.55
CA VAL A 92 4.85 -3.68 0.32
C VAL A 92 5.71 -2.62 1.01
N LEU A 93 6.31 -2.92 2.18
CA LEU A 93 7.28 -2.04 2.83
C LEU A 93 8.53 -1.84 1.96
N ARG A 94 9.05 -2.91 1.32
CA ARG A 94 10.18 -2.79 0.39
C ARG A 94 9.82 -1.93 -0.82
N MET A 95 8.60 -2.07 -1.37
CA MET A 95 8.13 -1.21 -2.46
C MET A 95 8.04 0.25 -2.01
N ALA A 96 7.47 0.52 -0.83
CA ALA A 96 7.38 1.87 -0.28
C ALA A 96 8.77 2.51 -0.11
N ALA A 97 9.75 1.79 0.43
CA ALA A 97 11.11 2.28 0.57
C ALA A 97 11.77 2.61 -0.78
N ILE A 98 11.50 1.83 -1.84
CA ILE A 98 11.99 2.12 -3.19
C ILE A 98 11.31 3.38 -3.76
N SER A 99 10.00 3.53 -3.58
CA SER A 99 9.25 4.72 -4.00
C SER A 99 9.74 5.99 -3.28
N ASP A 100 9.94 5.93 -1.97
CA ASP A 100 10.39 7.08 -1.16
C ASP A 100 11.79 7.55 -1.60
N LEU A 101 12.67 6.62 -1.99
CA LEU A 101 13.99 6.96 -2.57
C LEU A 101 13.87 7.65 -3.95
N GLN A 102 12.85 7.34 -4.75
CA GLN A 102 12.64 7.98 -6.06
C GLN A 102 12.18 9.43 -5.91
N THR A 103 11.24 9.70 -5.00
CA THR A 103 10.73 11.06 -4.75
C THR A 103 11.83 12.02 -4.27
N GLN A 104 12.86 11.52 -3.58
CA GLN A 104 14.03 12.31 -3.19
C GLN A 104 14.99 12.62 -4.36
N ILE A 105 14.98 11.80 -5.42
CA ILE A 105 15.87 11.94 -6.58
C ILE A 105 15.25 12.82 -7.67
N ASP A 106 13.92 13.04 -7.65
CA ASP A 106 13.21 13.90 -8.61
C ASP A 106 13.42 15.42 -8.37
N SER A 107 14.28 15.84 -7.43
CA SER A 107 14.92 17.16 -7.52
C SER A 107 15.86 17.16 -8.73
N PRO A 108 15.64 18.00 -9.76
CA PRO A 108 16.27 17.84 -11.06
C PRO A 108 17.76 18.14 -11.00
N VAL A 109 18.56 17.14 -10.66
CA VAL A 109 20.01 17.15 -10.90
C VAL A 109 20.23 16.48 -12.24
N LEU A 110 20.51 17.30 -13.25
CA LEU A 110 20.82 16.92 -14.63
C LEU A 110 21.81 15.74 -14.67
N GLY A 111 21.35 14.53 -15.05
CA GLY A 111 22.25 13.40 -15.35
C GLY A 111 21.78 11.97 -15.01
N GLN A 112 20.70 11.77 -14.24
CA GLN A 112 20.37 10.45 -13.65
C GLN A 112 19.26 9.65 -14.37
N GLN A 113 19.21 9.64 -15.71
CA GLN A 113 18.25 8.78 -16.44
C GLN A 113 18.50 7.26 -16.27
N HIS A 114 19.70 6.85 -15.87
CA HIS A 114 20.05 5.45 -15.66
C HIS A 114 19.44 4.88 -14.36
N GLY A 115 19.32 5.69 -13.30
CA GLY A 115 18.79 5.26 -11.99
C GLY A 115 17.30 4.94 -12.00
N GLN A 116 16.50 5.67 -12.78
CA GLN A 116 15.05 5.43 -12.89
C GLN A 116 14.75 4.01 -13.43
N LYS A 117 15.51 3.56 -14.44
CA LYS A 117 15.30 2.26 -15.11
C LYS A 117 15.62 1.08 -14.20
N ASP A 118 16.67 1.17 -13.39
CA ASP A 118 17.04 0.12 -12.44
C ASP A 118 16.08 0.02 -11.26
N ASN A 119 15.53 1.14 -10.81
CA ASN A 119 14.52 1.15 -9.74
C ASN A 119 13.18 0.58 -10.22
N ILE A 120 12.74 0.94 -11.43
CA ILE A 120 11.59 0.28 -12.08
C ILE A 120 11.85 -1.21 -12.22
N ARG A 121 13.06 -1.64 -12.60
CA ARG A 121 13.42 -3.07 -12.67
C ARG A 121 13.35 -3.76 -11.30
N LYS A 122 13.86 -3.15 -10.22
CA LYS A 122 13.79 -3.71 -8.85
C LYS A 122 12.36 -3.80 -8.34
N MET A 123 11.54 -2.79 -8.61
CA MET A 123 10.12 -2.81 -8.29
C MET A 123 9.39 -3.89 -9.10
N LEU A 124 9.67 -4.00 -10.41
CA LEU A 124 9.17 -5.09 -11.26
C LEU A 124 9.60 -6.47 -10.77
N VAL A 125 10.79 -6.63 -10.21
CA VAL A 125 11.23 -7.88 -9.59
C VAL A 125 10.45 -8.18 -8.31
N ALA A 126 10.18 -7.17 -7.47
CA ALA A 126 9.32 -7.34 -6.28
C ALA A 126 7.87 -7.73 -6.64
N LEU A 127 7.40 -7.36 -7.82
CA LEU A 127 6.09 -7.73 -8.38
C LEU A 127 6.05 -9.14 -8.96
N VAL A 128 7.20 -9.71 -9.35
CA VAL A 128 7.29 -11.07 -9.93
C VAL A 128 7.07 -12.15 -8.87
N ASP A 129 7.35 -11.87 -7.60
CA ASP A 129 7.18 -12.85 -6.52
C ASP A 129 5.74 -12.93 -6.00
N ASP A 130 5.01 -11.80 -5.90
CA ASP A 130 3.60 -11.82 -5.50
C ASP A 130 2.85 -10.55 -5.95
N PHE A 131 1.92 -10.68 -6.90
CA PHE A 131 1.14 -9.56 -7.42
C PHE A 131 0.27 -8.88 -6.36
N ARG A 132 -0.10 -9.58 -5.27
CA ARG A 132 -0.93 -9.03 -4.19
C ARG A 132 -0.24 -7.87 -3.47
N VAL A 133 1.10 -7.90 -3.42
CA VAL A 133 1.91 -6.78 -2.89
C VAL A 133 1.67 -5.50 -3.69
N ALA A 134 1.58 -5.62 -5.02
CA ALA A 134 1.26 -4.51 -5.91
C ALA A 134 -0.10 -3.90 -5.58
N LEU A 135 -1.10 -4.77 -5.39
CA LEU A 135 -2.48 -4.35 -5.14
C LEU A 135 -2.61 -3.60 -3.82
N ILE A 136 -1.93 -4.06 -2.77
CA ILE A 136 -1.91 -3.35 -1.48
C ILE A 136 -1.29 -1.96 -1.67
N LYS A 137 -0.17 -1.88 -2.39
CA LYS A 137 0.50 -0.58 -2.63
C LYS A 137 -0.37 0.37 -3.44
N LEU A 138 -1.01 -0.12 -4.49
CA LEU A 138 -1.86 0.69 -5.35
C LEU A 138 -3.16 1.11 -4.64
N ALA A 139 -3.76 0.26 -3.81
CA ALA A 139 -4.87 0.63 -2.95
C ALA A 139 -4.47 1.75 -1.98
N GLU A 140 -3.29 1.67 -1.36
CA GLU A 140 -2.75 2.75 -0.53
C GLU A 140 -2.58 4.06 -1.30
N ARG A 141 -1.99 4.01 -2.50
CA ARG A 141 -1.83 5.22 -3.32
C ARG A 141 -3.16 5.80 -3.77
N THR A 142 -4.17 4.99 -4.05
CA THR A 142 -5.53 5.46 -4.35
C THR A 142 -6.15 6.17 -3.14
N CYS A 143 -6.03 5.62 -1.93
CA CYS A 143 -6.45 6.30 -0.70
C CYS A 143 -5.72 7.66 -0.53
N ALA A 144 -4.41 7.68 -0.81
CA ALA A 144 -3.60 8.88 -0.75
C ALA A 144 -4.10 10.01 -1.67
N ILE A 145 -4.34 9.70 -2.94
CA ILE A 145 -4.89 10.67 -3.90
C ILE A 145 -6.24 11.19 -3.45
N ARG A 146 -7.13 10.30 -2.98
CA ARG A 146 -8.46 10.68 -2.50
C ARG A 146 -8.39 11.63 -1.29
N ALA A 147 -7.43 11.42 -0.39
CA ALA A 147 -7.23 12.26 0.79
C ALA A 147 -6.73 13.68 0.45
N VAL A 148 -5.89 13.84 -0.58
CA VAL A 148 -5.33 15.15 -0.99
C VAL A 148 -6.15 15.84 -2.08
N LYS A 149 -7.41 15.45 -2.30
CA LYS A 149 -8.26 15.99 -3.38
C LYS A 149 -8.37 17.52 -3.39
N ASN A 150 -8.21 18.20 -2.25
CA ASN A 150 -8.28 19.66 -2.16
C ASN A 150 -6.91 20.38 -2.15
N ASP A 151 -5.79 19.64 -2.24
CA ASP A 151 -4.42 20.17 -2.26
C ASP A 151 -3.81 19.92 -3.65
N GLU A 152 -3.78 20.95 -4.51
CA GLU A 152 -3.36 20.81 -5.90
C GLU A 152 -1.90 20.35 -6.03
N GLU A 153 -0.96 20.92 -5.27
CA GLU A 153 0.46 20.57 -5.38
C GLU A 153 0.74 19.12 -5.00
N ARG A 154 0.14 18.64 -3.91
CA ARG A 154 0.28 17.23 -3.49
C ARG A 154 -0.43 16.27 -4.45
N ARG A 155 -1.59 16.67 -4.97
CA ARG A 155 -2.34 15.85 -5.95
C ARG A 155 -1.51 15.60 -7.21
N TRP A 156 -0.84 16.61 -7.76
CA TRP A 156 -0.01 16.45 -8.95
C TRP A 156 1.12 15.43 -8.75
N SER A 157 1.80 15.44 -7.60
CA SER A 157 2.90 14.50 -7.35
C SER A 157 2.41 13.06 -7.22
N ILE A 158 1.29 12.83 -6.52
CA ILE A 158 0.78 11.48 -6.29
C ILE A 158 0.08 10.95 -7.56
N ALA A 159 -0.68 11.79 -8.27
CA ALA A 159 -1.30 11.43 -9.54
C ALA A 159 -0.26 11.03 -10.58
N ARG A 160 0.87 11.76 -10.64
CA ARG A 160 1.98 11.40 -11.53
C ARG A 160 2.60 10.06 -11.17
N GLU A 161 2.83 9.78 -9.89
CA GLU A 161 3.33 8.47 -9.45
C GLU A 161 2.33 7.36 -9.84
N VAL A 162 1.04 7.56 -9.58
CA VAL A 162 -0.04 6.63 -9.94
C VAL A 162 -0.11 6.37 -11.44
N PHE A 163 -0.01 7.40 -12.27
CA PHE A 163 -0.08 7.27 -13.72
C PHE A 163 1.19 6.65 -14.32
N ASP A 164 2.36 7.12 -13.91
CA ASP A 164 3.65 6.69 -14.48
C ASP A 164 4.06 5.29 -14.00
N VAL A 165 3.69 4.93 -12.76
CA VAL A 165 4.08 3.67 -12.13
C VAL A 165 2.94 2.68 -12.09
N TYR A 166 1.78 3.04 -11.59
CA TYR A 166 0.75 2.07 -11.19
C TYR A 166 -0.27 1.76 -12.30
N ALA A 167 -0.58 2.68 -13.21
CA ALA A 167 -1.46 2.40 -14.35
C ALA A 167 -0.88 1.34 -15.33
N PRO A 168 0.42 1.35 -15.69
CA PRO A 168 1.05 0.27 -16.45
C PRO A 168 1.05 -1.08 -15.71
N LEU A 169 1.11 -1.04 -14.38
CA LEU A 169 1.05 -2.25 -13.54
C LEU A 169 -0.36 -2.84 -13.51
N ALA A 170 -1.39 -2.03 -13.29
CA ALA A 170 -2.78 -2.47 -13.34
C ALA A 170 -3.14 -3.10 -14.69
N HIS A 171 -2.64 -2.50 -15.79
CA HIS A 171 -2.81 -3.06 -17.14
C HIS A 171 -2.16 -4.44 -17.31
N ARG A 172 -0.96 -4.66 -16.75
CA ARG A 172 -0.27 -5.97 -16.79
C ARG A 172 -0.93 -7.03 -15.93
N LEU A 173 -1.63 -6.63 -14.87
CA LEU A 173 -2.37 -7.53 -13.98
C LEU A 173 -3.78 -7.86 -14.50
N GLY A 174 -4.23 -7.25 -15.60
CA GLY A 174 -5.57 -7.46 -16.16
C GLY A 174 -6.69 -6.78 -15.36
N ILE A 175 -6.35 -5.89 -14.42
CA ILE A 175 -7.30 -5.22 -13.52
C ILE A 175 -7.60 -3.82 -14.08
N GLY A 176 -8.19 -3.79 -15.27
CA GLY A 176 -8.46 -2.57 -16.01
C GLY A 176 -9.45 -1.62 -15.34
N HIS A 177 -10.33 -2.11 -14.44
CA HIS A 177 -11.33 -1.26 -13.77
C HIS A 177 -10.69 -0.16 -12.92
N LEU A 178 -9.59 -0.47 -12.24
CA LEU A 178 -8.91 0.52 -11.40
C LEU A 178 -8.16 1.57 -12.23
N LYS A 179 -7.78 1.22 -13.47
CA LYS A 179 -7.19 2.18 -14.41
C LYS A 179 -8.16 3.33 -14.70
N TRP A 180 -9.45 3.05 -14.93
CA TRP A 180 -10.44 4.09 -15.22
C TRP A 180 -10.64 5.03 -14.04
N GLU A 181 -10.65 4.51 -12.82
CA GLU A 181 -10.80 5.35 -11.62
C GLU A 181 -9.57 6.22 -11.34
N LEU A 182 -8.38 5.74 -11.74
CA LEU A 182 -7.13 6.49 -11.61
C LEU A 182 -6.88 7.48 -12.77
N GLU A 183 -7.48 7.26 -13.94
CA GLU A 183 -7.41 8.19 -15.09
C GLU A 183 -8.43 9.35 -14.98
N ASP A 184 -9.48 9.21 -14.16
CA ASP A 184 -10.58 10.19 -13.99
C ASP A 184 -10.42 11.11 -12.75
N LEU A 185 -9.35 10.91 -11.97
CA LEU A 185 -8.96 11.71 -10.77
C LEU A 185 -7.86 12.73 -11.06
#